data_AF-A0AAV2IGM9-F1
#
_entry.id   AF-A0AAV2IGM9-F1
#
_cell.length_a   1.000
_cell.length_b   1.000
_cell.length_c   1.000
_cell.angle_alpha   90.00
_cell.angle_beta   90.00
_cell.angle_gamma   90.00
#
_symmetry.space_group_name_H-M   'P 1'
#
loop_
_entity.id
_entity.type
_entity.pdbx_description
1 polymer ?
#
loop_
_entity_poly.entity_id
_entity_poly.type
_entity_poly.pdbx_seq_one_letter_code
_entity_poly.pdbx_strand_id
1 'polypeptide(L)'
;MTMCTLFFSWCLFIGAFGASESRMIAGTRSSRLVRCRGVKYPGLGCFTLDPPFNNSQWLPQHPSDVDTTFLLYTRSNPTVPDIIDAKNRSSIKRSHYDANLPVKILIHGFLQYGAMDYLLNMTRALLNYSPMNVIIVDWSSGAGFPYSRAVANTRIVGAETTRFLKTLRQVLGMTTQQVHLIGHSLGAHAAGYVGASLQGVSRITGLDPAQPSYSGYDKAVRLDGSDARFVDIIHTDASPFNTVRGYGMMEPVGHVDFYPNGGYDQPGCYKDNSMLDFVGDVLSNGITRAEVHLSCSHERSAELFIASILSTSNSSHQCSFMAFPCQSAESFWGGECVGCGNWPCLVMGFEADTIFRPSGVFFLNTTGTAPFCAHHYVITLTLSSNMNSIDGCLSVRLRGAHGGIGWTEIMEGQLSAGEVLRKLVVNDLDIGEINQVDVKLTSQADQWVELSLVDVNFLMRYPKKYFTQSNMTVAPNTVLILTSGTLGNPHI
;
A
#
# COMPACT_ATOMS: atom_id res chain seq x y z
N MET A 1 34.08 27.03 37.26
CA MET A 1 35.28 26.41 36.63
C MET A 1 34.78 25.09 36.08
N THR A 2 34.71 24.82 34.77
CA THR A 2 35.59 25.22 33.66
C THR A 2 34.83 25.03 32.34
N MET A 3 35.20 25.86 31.34
CA MET A 3 35.02 25.72 29.88
C MET A 3 33.62 25.86 29.25
N CYS A 4 33.36 27.13 28.93
CA CYS A 4 32.54 27.62 27.82
C CYS A 4 33.40 27.67 26.52
N THR A 5 32.80 28.08 25.39
CA THR A 5 33.32 28.21 24.00
C THR A 5 33.18 26.96 23.12
N LEU A 6 32.69 26.97 21.87
CA LEU A 6 32.25 27.99 20.91
C LEU A 6 31.49 27.22 19.82
N PHE A 7 30.31 27.66 19.36
CA PHE A 7 29.91 27.55 17.95
C PHE A 7 28.71 28.49 17.70
N PHE A 8 29.00 29.66 17.15
CA PHE A 8 28.02 30.62 16.66
C PHE A 8 28.05 30.64 15.13
N SER A 9 26.89 30.37 14.55
CA SER A 9 26.28 30.99 13.37
C SER A 9 27.14 31.27 12.14
N TRP A 10 26.88 30.56 11.04
CA TRP A 10 26.86 31.14 9.69
C TRP A 10 25.62 30.64 8.95
N CYS A 11 24.62 31.52 8.83
CA CYS A 11 23.56 31.47 7.84
C CYS A 11 23.71 32.74 7.00
N LEU A 12 23.69 32.62 5.66
CA LEU A 12 23.03 33.53 4.71
C LEU A 12 23.47 33.23 3.26
N PHE A 13 22.47 32.89 2.44
CA PHE A 13 22.33 33.00 0.98
C PHE A 13 23.39 32.39 0.05
N ILE A 14 22.94 31.46 -0.80
CA ILE A 14 22.76 31.65 -2.26
C ILE A 14 22.18 30.35 -2.86
N GLY A 15 21.13 30.51 -3.68
CA GLY A 15 20.90 29.63 -4.84
C GLY A 15 19.91 28.48 -4.66
N ALA A 16 18.63 28.77 -4.89
CA ALA A 16 17.69 27.76 -5.37
C ALA A 16 18.20 27.21 -6.72
N PHE A 17 18.79 26.02 -6.71
CA PHE A 17 18.99 25.22 -7.92
C PHE A 17 18.00 24.07 -7.89
N GLY A 18 16.90 24.23 -8.64
CA GLY A 18 16.04 23.13 -9.01
C GLY A 18 16.83 22.17 -9.90
N ALA A 19 17.24 21.03 -9.35
CA ALA A 19 17.85 19.95 -10.09
C ALA A 19 16.74 19.11 -10.77
N SER A 20 16.29 19.59 -11.94
CA SER A 20 15.62 18.77 -12.94
C SER A 20 16.68 18.24 -13.90
N GLU A 21 17.47 17.25 -13.49
CA GLU A 21 18.25 16.45 -14.44
C GLU A 21 17.36 15.33 -14.96
N SER A 22 17.06 15.40 -16.27
CA SER A 22 16.21 14.45 -16.96
C SER A 22 16.83 13.06 -16.92
N ARG A 23 16.21 12.17 -16.14
CA ARG A 23 16.43 10.73 -16.14
C ARG A 23 16.16 10.23 -17.57
N MET A 24 17.21 9.85 -18.28
CA MET A 24 17.22 9.43 -19.70
C MET A 24 16.67 10.46 -20.71
N ILE A 25 17.45 11.50 -21.00
CA ILE A 25 17.78 11.98 -22.37
C ILE A 25 18.87 13.05 -22.16
N ALA A 26 20.07 12.81 -22.69
CA ALA A 26 21.01 13.90 -22.93
C ALA A 26 20.34 14.88 -23.91
N GLY A 27 19.87 16.00 -23.38
CA GLY A 27 19.23 17.06 -24.15
C GLY A 27 20.17 17.56 -25.25
N THR A 28 19.62 17.71 -26.44
CA THR A 28 20.24 18.34 -27.60
C THR A 28 20.64 19.78 -27.28
N ARG A 29 21.89 20.00 -26.85
CA ARG A 29 22.73 21.16 -27.22
C ARG A 29 24.16 20.95 -26.72
N SER A 30 25.10 21.10 -27.65
CA SER A 30 26.57 20.97 -27.53
C SER A 30 27.14 19.55 -27.60
N SER A 31 28.01 19.36 -28.59
CA SER A 31 28.60 18.13 -29.10
C SER A 31 29.71 17.57 -28.22
N ARG A 32 29.35 16.68 -27.30
CA ARG A 32 30.16 15.49 -26.99
C ARG A 32 29.27 14.27 -27.17
N LEU A 33 29.56 13.46 -28.20
CA LEU A 33 28.97 12.14 -28.38
C LEU A 33 29.32 11.30 -27.15
N VAL A 34 28.45 11.28 -26.14
CA VAL A 34 28.55 10.32 -25.04
C VAL A 34 28.34 8.94 -25.66
N ARG A 35 29.45 8.21 -25.83
CA ARG A 35 29.45 6.84 -26.35
C ARG A 35 28.60 5.97 -25.40
N CYS A 36 27.56 5.31 -25.93
CA CYS A 36 26.74 4.41 -25.13
C CYS A 36 27.61 3.26 -24.61
N ARG A 37 27.82 3.20 -23.28
CA ARG A 37 28.53 2.09 -22.61
C ARG A 37 27.52 1.01 -22.21
N GLY A 38 26.97 0.33 -23.21
CA GLY A 38 25.94 -0.71 -23.04
C GLY A 38 25.18 -0.98 -24.34
N VAL A 39 23.89 -1.32 -24.24
CA VAL A 39 23.03 -1.56 -25.41
C VAL A 39 22.24 -0.31 -25.78
N LYS A 40 22.09 -0.05 -27.07
CA LYS A 40 21.29 1.07 -27.60
C LYS A 40 20.18 0.54 -28.48
N TYR A 41 18.95 0.94 -28.20
CA TYR A 41 17.78 0.55 -28.98
C TYR A 41 17.18 1.76 -29.71
N PRO A 42 16.90 1.66 -31.03
CA PRO A 42 16.35 2.77 -31.81
C PRO A 42 15.06 3.34 -31.21
N GLY A 43 15.09 4.64 -30.90
CA GLY A 43 13.95 5.37 -30.33
C GLY A 43 13.69 5.13 -28.84
N LEU A 44 14.48 4.29 -28.15
CA LEU A 44 14.36 4.05 -26.70
C LEU A 44 15.59 4.52 -25.90
N GLY A 45 16.74 4.73 -26.55
CA GLY A 45 17.92 5.29 -25.90
C GLY A 45 19.00 4.24 -25.60
N CYS A 46 19.84 4.54 -24.62
CA CYS A 46 20.99 3.72 -24.21
C CYS A 46 20.77 3.16 -22.81
N PHE A 47 21.08 1.89 -22.62
CA PHE A 47 20.97 1.16 -21.36
C PHE A 47 22.35 0.64 -20.98
N THR A 48 22.81 1.00 -19.78
CA THR A 48 24.15 0.69 -19.27
C THR A 48 24.07 -0.09 -17.97
N LEU A 49 25.18 -0.75 -17.62
CA LEU A 49 25.46 -1.31 -16.29
C LEU A 49 26.35 -0.40 -15.44
N ASP A 50 26.72 0.78 -15.94
CA ASP A 50 27.39 1.78 -15.11
C ASP A 50 26.47 2.14 -13.92
N PRO A 51 27.01 2.30 -12.69
CA PRO A 51 26.23 2.73 -11.55
C PRO A 51 25.43 4.01 -11.84
N PRO A 52 24.17 4.12 -11.34
CA PRO A 52 23.53 3.20 -10.39
C PRO A 52 22.83 1.99 -11.03
N PHE A 53 22.84 1.84 -12.37
CA PHE A 53 22.05 0.85 -13.11
C PHE A 53 22.63 -0.58 -13.14
N ASN A 54 23.51 -0.91 -12.20
CA ASN A 54 24.09 -2.24 -12.04
C ASN A 54 23.24 -3.18 -11.16
N ASN A 55 22.04 -2.74 -10.76
CA ASN A 55 21.14 -3.43 -9.83
C ASN A 55 20.66 -4.81 -10.32
N SER A 56 20.50 -4.96 -11.64
CA SER A 56 20.20 -6.25 -12.26
C SER A 56 21.45 -7.11 -12.49
N GLN A 57 22.63 -6.49 -12.66
CA GLN A 57 23.85 -7.06 -13.25
C GLN A 57 23.70 -7.53 -14.71
N TRP A 58 22.56 -7.28 -15.36
CA TRP A 58 22.23 -7.69 -16.71
C TRP A 58 21.79 -6.50 -17.56
N LEU A 59 22.26 -6.43 -18.80
CA LEU A 59 21.68 -5.50 -19.77
C LEU A 59 20.28 -5.99 -20.17
N PRO A 60 19.32 -5.08 -20.40
CA PRO A 60 18.00 -5.46 -20.89
C PRO A 60 18.07 -6.17 -22.23
N GLN A 61 17.05 -6.98 -22.52
CA GLN A 61 16.90 -7.62 -23.83
C GLN A 61 16.47 -6.63 -24.93
N HIS A 62 16.53 -7.08 -26.18
CA HIS A 62 16.01 -6.30 -27.29
C HIS A 62 14.47 -6.15 -27.14
N PRO A 63 13.88 -5.01 -27.52
CA PRO A 63 12.43 -4.80 -27.37
C PRO A 63 11.54 -5.86 -28.03
N SER A 64 12.01 -6.48 -29.12
CA SER A 64 11.29 -7.60 -29.76
C SER A 64 11.26 -8.88 -28.92
N ASP A 65 12.19 -9.04 -27.98
CA ASP A 65 12.25 -10.21 -27.10
C ASP A 65 11.40 -9.97 -25.84
N VAL A 66 11.31 -8.71 -25.39
CA VAL A 66 10.41 -8.29 -24.30
C VAL A 66 8.95 -8.28 -24.77
N ASP A 67 8.73 -7.93 -26.03
CA ASP A 67 7.44 -7.98 -26.74
C ASP A 67 6.31 -7.22 -26.03
N THR A 68 6.61 -5.99 -25.59
CA THR A 68 5.65 -5.16 -24.86
C THR A 68 4.43 -4.82 -25.73
N THR A 69 3.24 -5.22 -25.27
CA THR A 69 1.95 -4.98 -25.93
C THR A 69 1.03 -4.11 -25.07
N PHE A 70 0.26 -3.21 -25.71
CA PHE A 70 -0.68 -2.33 -25.03
C PHE A 70 -2.12 -2.71 -25.36
N LEU A 71 -2.85 -3.17 -24.35
CA LEU A 71 -4.22 -3.68 -24.47
C LEU A 71 -5.20 -2.63 -23.93
N LEU A 72 -5.88 -1.91 -24.81
CA LEU A 72 -6.83 -0.87 -24.43
C LEU A 72 -8.23 -1.42 -24.20
N TYR A 73 -8.76 -1.17 -23.02
CA TYR A 73 -10.14 -1.39 -22.63
C TYR A 73 -10.83 -0.06 -22.32
N THR A 74 -12.07 0.05 -22.76
CA THR A 74 -12.98 1.15 -22.46
C THR A 74 -14.37 0.59 -22.17
N ARG A 75 -15.33 1.43 -21.77
CA ARG A 75 -16.73 1.00 -21.64
C ARG A 75 -17.34 0.50 -22.96
N SER A 76 -16.80 0.91 -24.11
CA SER A 76 -17.25 0.49 -25.42
C SER A 76 -16.71 -0.89 -25.83
N ASN A 77 -15.61 -1.34 -25.22
CA ASN A 77 -14.97 -2.63 -25.46
C ASN A 77 -14.46 -3.27 -24.15
N PRO A 78 -15.33 -3.56 -23.17
CA PRO A 78 -14.91 -3.93 -21.82
C PRO A 78 -14.36 -5.35 -21.70
N THR A 79 -14.52 -6.18 -22.74
CA THR A 79 -14.13 -7.61 -22.75
C THR A 79 -12.99 -7.93 -23.71
N VAL A 80 -12.98 -7.31 -24.89
CA VAL A 80 -11.97 -7.52 -25.93
C VAL A 80 -11.20 -6.22 -26.14
N PRO A 81 -9.88 -6.20 -25.88
CA PRO A 81 -9.10 -4.97 -25.99
C PRO A 81 -8.82 -4.60 -27.45
N ASP A 82 -8.67 -3.31 -27.69
CA ASP A 82 -7.95 -2.84 -28.87
C ASP A 82 -6.45 -2.99 -28.61
N ILE A 83 -5.74 -3.69 -29.50
CA ILE A 83 -4.29 -3.73 -29.47
C ILE A 83 -3.77 -2.46 -30.16
N ILE A 84 -3.15 -1.57 -29.39
CA ILE A 84 -2.65 -0.29 -29.88
C ILE A 84 -1.13 -0.20 -29.80
N ASP A 85 -0.50 0.35 -30.83
CA ASP A 85 0.96 0.34 -30.98
C ASP A 85 1.47 1.73 -31.39
N ALA A 86 2.52 2.19 -30.71
CA ALA A 86 3.24 3.41 -31.01
C ALA A 86 3.85 3.44 -32.44
N LYS A 87 4.22 2.27 -32.98
CA LYS A 87 4.75 2.09 -34.34
C LYS A 87 3.63 2.10 -35.38
N ASN A 88 2.40 1.76 -35.00
CA ASN A 88 1.22 1.76 -35.87
C ASN A 88 0.21 2.82 -35.41
N ARG A 89 0.43 4.08 -35.75
CA ARG A 89 -0.45 5.21 -35.37
C ARG A 89 -1.91 5.03 -35.81
N SER A 90 -2.17 4.23 -36.85
CA SER A 90 -3.52 3.94 -37.31
C SER A 90 -4.28 3.02 -36.35
N SER A 91 -3.60 2.15 -35.59
CA SER A 91 -4.22 1.36 -34.52
C SER A 91 -4.80 2.28 -33.44
N ILE A 92 -4.02 3.28 -33.00
CA ILE A 92 -4.43 4.29 -32.02
C ILE A 92 -5.65 5.08 -32.52
N LYS A 93 -5.60 5.59 -33.75
CA LYS A 93 -6.67 6.44 -34.31
C LYS A 93 -8.02 5.73 -34.48
N ARG A 94 -8.01 4.41 -34.67
CA ARG A 94 -9.23 3.60 -34.88
C ARG A 94 -9.71 2.90 -33.62
N SER A 95 -8.96 3.01 -32.52
CA SER A 95 -9.32 2.40 -31.25
C SER A 95 -10.47 3.16 -30.57
N HIS A 96 -11.01 2.58 -29.50
CA HIS A 96 -12.03 3.17 -28.67
C HIS A 96 -11.50 4.24 -27.70
N TYR A 97 -10.23 4.64 -27.81
CA TYR A 97 -9.62 5.62 -26.91
C TYR A 97 -10.32 6.98 -27.00
N ASP A 98 -10.65 7.56 -25.84
CA ASP A 98 -11.19 8.92 -25.73
C ASP A 98 -10.20 9.84 -25.01
N ALA A 99 -9.70 10.84 -25.73
CA ALA A 99 -8.71 11.79 -25.23
C ALA A 99 -9.21 12.71 -24.11
N ASN A 100 -10.52 12.81 -23.90
CA ASN A 100 -11.09 13.62 -22.82
C ASN A 100 -11.17 12.86 -21.50
N LEU A 101 -10.98 11.54 -21.52
CA LEU A 101 -11.14 10.69 -20.33
C LEU A 101 -9.80 10.43 -19.62
N PRO A 102 -9.82 10.16 -18.30
CA PRO A 102 -8.63 9.71 -17.57
C PRO A 102 -8.02 8.46 -18.18
N VAL A 103 -6.71 8.26 -17.98
CA VAL A 103 -5.96 7.10 -18.46
C VAL A 103 -5.35 6.35 -17.29
N LYS A 104 -5.72 5.08 -17.14
CA LYS A 104 -5.15 4.14 -16.16
C LYS A 104 -4.24 3.16 -16.89
N ILE A 105 -2.97 3.10 -16.53
CA ILE A 105 -2.01 2.17 -17.11
C ILE A 105 -1.70 1.08 -16.07
N LEU A 106 -2.02 -0.17 -16.37
CA LEU A 106 -1.78 -1.31 -15.47
C LEU A 106 -0.53 -2.06 -15.93
N ILE A 107 0.45 -2.22 -15.05
CA ILE A 107 1.73 -2.88 -15.36
C ILE A 107 1.95 -4.04 -14.40
N HIS A 108 1.98 -5.27 -14.94
CA HIS A 108 2.16 -6.48 -14.14
C HIS A 108 3.62 -6.73 -13.74
N GLY A 109 3.82 -7.73 -12.88
CA GLY A 109 5.11 -8.11 -12.30
C GLY A 109 5.79 -9.32 -12.95
N PHE A 110 6.72 -9.91 -12.19
CA PHE A 110 7.48 -11.11 -12.54
C PHE A 110 6.57 -12.33 -12.70
N LEU A 111 6.79 -13.17 -13.72
CA LEU A 111 5.98 -14.35 -14.06
C LEU A 111 4.48 -14.10 -14.29
N GLN A 112 4.06 -12.85 -14.42
CA GLN A 112 2.69 -12.45 -14.72
C GLN A 112 2.53 -12.10 -16.21
N TYR A 113 1.28 -11.97 -16.66
CA TYR A 113 0.92 -11.64 -18.04
C TYR A 113 -0.37 -10.80 -18.10
N GLY A 114 -0.62 -10.17 -19.26
CA GLY A 114 -1.67 -9.16 -19.41
C GLY A 114 -3.12 -9.64 -19.27
N ALA A 115 -3.36 -10.96 -19.30
CA ALA A 115 -4.69 -11.55 -19.18
C ALA A 115 -4.96 -12.22 -17.82
N MET A 116 -4.11 -11.96 -16.81
CA MET A 116 -4.34 -12.43 -15.44
C MET A 116 -5.64 -11.86 -14.86
N ASP A 117 -6.33 -12.68 -14.06
CA ASP A 117 -7.65 -12.34 -13.52
C ASP A 117 -7.67 -11.04 -12.72
N TYR A 118 -6.64 -10.75 -11.92
CA TYR A 118 -6.59 -9.51 -11.13
C TYR A 118 -6.55 -8.26 -12.04
N LEU A 119 -5.84 -8.29 -13.17
CA LEU A 119 -5.78 -7.18 -14.12
C LEU A 119 -7.12 -6.97 -14.81
N LEU A 120 -7.77 -8.07 -15.22
CA LEU A 120 -9.09 -8.02 -15.85
C LEU A 120 -10.17 -7.57 -14.85
N ASN A 121 -10.12 -8.04 -13.61
CA ASN A 121 -11.02 -7.63 -12.53
C ASN A 121 -10.81 -6.17 -12.15
N MET A 122 -9.56 -5.71 -12.05
CA MET A 122 -9.25 -4.29 -11.83
C MET A 122 -9.75 -3.43 -13.00
N THR A 123 -9.55 -3.87 -14.24
CA THR A 123 -10.07 -3.18 -15.43
C THR A 123 -11.59 -3.06 -15.39
N ARG A 124 -12.31 -4.14 -15.06
CA ARG A 124 -13.77 -4.11 -14.91
C ARG A 124 -14.20 -3.18 -13.77
N ALA A 125 -13.56 -3.26 -12.61
CA ALA A 125 -13.86 -2.39 -11.47
C ALA A 125 -13.69 -0.91 -11.83
N LEU A 126 -12.57 -0.56 -12.48
CA LEU A 126 -12.28 0.79 -12.97
C LEU A 126 -13.33 1.28 -13.98
N LEU A 127 -13.64 0.48 -15.00
CA LEU A 127 -14.62 0.85 -16.02
C LEU A 127 -16.04 0.95 -15.44
N ASN A 128 -16.40 0.13 -14.46
CA ASN A 128 -17.67 0.24 -13.74
C ASN A 128 -17.72 1.53 -12.91
N TYR A 129 -16.61 1.90 -12.26
CA TYR A 129 -16.50 3.10 -11.43
C TYR A 129 -16.76 4.40 -12.21
N SER A 130 -16.06 4.65 -13.32
CA SER A 130 -16.29 5.84 -14.15
C SER A 130 -15.80 5.65 -15.60
N PRO A 131 -16.25 6.47 -16.58
CA PRO A 131 -15.69 6.45 -17.93
C PRO A 131 -14.19 6.77 -17.91
N MET A 132 -13.37 5.85 -18.42
CA MET A 132 -11.91 6.02 -18.53
C MET A 132 -11.31 5.13 -19.61
N ASN A 133 -10.06 5.40 -19.97
CA ASN A 133 -9.23 4.51 -20.77
C ASN A 133 -8.39 3.65 -19.82
N VAL A 134 -8.52 2.33 -19.87
CA VAL A 134 -7.67 1.40 -19.11
C VAL A 134 -6.76 0.67 -20.10
N ILE A 135 -5.45 0.74 -19.89
CA ILE A 135 -4.47 0.12 -20.77
C ILE A 135 -3.63 -0.85 -19.94
N ILE A 136 -3.71 -2.13 -20.25
CA ILE A 136 -2.81 -3.13 -19.68
C ILE A 136 -1.53 -3.16 -20.51
N VAL A 137 -0.38 -3.11 -19.85
CA VAL A 137 0.94 -3.30 -20.44
C VAL A 137 1.33 -4.77 -20.23
N ASP A 138 1.19 -5.56 -21.28
CA ASP A 138 1.63 -6.96 -21.29
C ASP A 138 3.09 -7.02 -21.75
N TRP A 139 3.97 -7.48 -20.87
CA TRP A 139 5.39 -7.69 -21.13
C TRP A 139 5.83 -9.10 -20.72
N SER A 140 4.88 -10.04 -20.74
CA SER A 140 5.06 -11.42 -20.25
C SER A 140 6.26 -12.15 -20.85
N SER A 141 6.59 -11.92 -22.13
CA SER A 141 7.77 -12.50 -22.78
C SER A 141 9.09 -12.10 -22.12
N GLY A 142 9.16 -10.87 -21.56
CA GLY A 142 10.32 -10.37 -20.82
C GLY A 142 10.22 -10.48 -19.30
N ALA A 143 9.10 -10.95 -18.76
CA ALA A 143 8.82 -11.02 -17.31
C ALA A 143 9.21 -12.35 -16.66
N GLY A 144 9.77 -13.29 -17.44
CA GLY A 144 10.14 -14.63 -17.00
C GLY A 144 11.56 -14.78 -16.43
N PHE A 145 11.94 -16.02 -16.14
CA PHE A 145 13.29 -16.35 -15.65
C PHE A 145 14.40 -16.05 -16.70
N PRO A 146 15.62 -15.72 -16.23
CA PRO A 146 16.04 -15.52 -14.84
C PRO A 146 15.56 -14.17 -14.26
N TYR A 147 15.31 -14.09 -12.95
CA TYR A 147 14.79 -12.88 -12.28
C TYR A 147 15.61 -11.62 -12.60
N SER A 148 16.95 -11.69 -12.55
CA SER A 148 17.83 -10.57 -12.90
C SER A 148 17.61 -10.02 -14.32
N ARG A 149 17.18 -10.86 -15.26
CA ARG A 149 16.83 -10.43 -16.61
C ARG A 149 15.48 -9.72 -16.65
N ALA A 150 14.48 -10.24 -15.95
CA ALA A 150 13.20 -9.55 -15.79
C ALA A 150 13.38 -8.17 -15.13
N VAL A 151 14.22 -8.07 -14.08
CA VAL A 151 14.62 -6.79 -13.47
C VAL A 151 15.21 -5.86 -14.52
N ALA A 152 16.18 -6.31 -15.33
CA ALA A 152 16.76 -5.48 -16.39
C ALA A 152 15.72 -5.01 -17.42
N ASN A 153 14.80 -5.89 -17.81
CA ASN A 153 13.76 -5.62 -18.80
C ASN A 153 12.74 -4.58 -18.34
N THR A 154 12.54 -4.36 -17.04
CA THR A 154 11.66 -3.26 -16.56
C THR A 154 12.06 -1.89 -17.11
N ARG A 155 13.35 -1.66 -17.39
CA ARG A 155 13.85 -0.44 -18.05
C ARG A 155 13.38 -0.31 -19.49
N ILE A 156 13.24 -1.43 -20.21
CA ILE A 156 12.68 -1.47 -21.57
C ILE A 156 11.19 -1.23 -21.51
N VAL A 157 10.47 -1.91 -20.62
CA VAL A 157 9.02 -1.72 -20.43
C VAL A 157 8.71 -0.25 -20.12
N GLY A 158 9.49 0.38 -19.24
CA GLY A 158 9.36 1.81 -18.94
C GLY A 158 9.64 2.70 -20.15
N ALA A 159 10.67 2.40 -20.94
CA ALA A 159 11.01 3.17 -22.15
C ALA A 159 9.96 3.01 -23.27
N GLU A 160 9.45 1.80 -23.50
CA GLU A 160 8.41 1.52 -24.50
C GLU A 160 7.08 2.15 -24.10
N THR A 161 6.69 2.04 -22.83
CA THR A 161 5.48 2.69 -22.30
C THR A 161 5.60 4.22 -22.40
N THR A 162 6.77 4.79 -22.09
CA THR A 162 7.04 6.22 -22.29
C THR A 162 6.87 6.64 -23.75
N ARG A 163 7.45 5.87 -24.69
CA ARG A 163 7.33 6.15 -26.13
C ARG A 163 5.88 6.04 -26.60
N PHE A 164 5.15 5.06 -26.08
CA PHE A 164 3.74 4.87 -26.35
C PHE A 164 2.90 6.06 -25.88
N LEU A 165 3.03 6.48 -24.62
CA LEU A 165 2.32 7.64 -24.08
C LEU A 165 2.67 8.95 -24.80
N LYS A 166 3.95 9.14 -25.19
CA LYS A 166 4.36 10.27 -26.06
C LYS A 166 3.65 10.23 -27.42
N THR A 167 3.44 9.04 -27.98
CA THR A 167 2.72 8.87 -29.25
C THR A 167 1.22 9.12 -29.08
N LEU A 168 0.59 8.65 -28.01
CA LEU A 168 -0.80 8.98 -27.69
C LEU A 168 -1.01 10.50 -27.58
N ARG A 169 -0.12 11.20 -26.86
CA ARG A 169 -0.14 12.66 -26.79
C ARG A 169 -0.05 13.32 -28.17
N GLN A 170 0.84 12.83 -29.04
CA GLN A 170 1.01 13.39 -30.39
C GLN A 170 -0.18 13.12 -31.31
N VAL A 171 -0.83 11.96 -31.19
CA VAL A 171 -1.87 11.51 -32.11
C VAL A 171 -3.26 11.97 -31.68
N LEU A 172 -3.55 11.90 -30.36
CA LEU A 172 -4.88 12.12 -29.80
C LEU A 172 -4.94 13.26 -28.77
N GLY A 173 -3.81 13.88 -28.40
CA GLY A 173 -3.81 15.03 -27.50
C GLY A 173 -3.86 14.70 -25.99
N MET A 174 -3.62 13.43 -25.60
CA MET A 174 -3.51 13.02 -24.19
C MET A 174 -2.51 13.90 -23.42
N THR A 175 -2.90 14.38 -22.24
CA THR A 175 -2.04 15.11 -21.31
C THR A 175 -1.48 14.19 -20.22
N THR A 176 -0.29 14.49 -19.69
CA THR A 176 0.32 13.66 -18.63
C THR A 176 -0.45 13.72 -17.31
N GLN A 177 -1.20 14.80 -17.09
CA GLN A 177 -2.07 15.00 -15.93
C GLN A 177 -3.30 14.06 -15.94
N GLN A 178 -3.63 13.44 -17.07
CA GLN A 178 -4.68 12.41 -17.14
C GLN A 178 -4.17 11.02 -16.76
N VAL A 179 -2.85 10.84 -16.63
CA VAL A 179 -2.22 9.52 -16.50
C VAL A 179 -2.06 9.15 -15.02
N HIS A 180 -2.57 7.96 -14.69
CA HIS A 180 -2.32 7.24 -13.45
C HIS A 180 -1.72 5.88 -13.79
N LEU A 181 -0.47 5.66 -13.38
CA LEU A 181 0.21 4.38 -13.55
C LEU A 181 -0.02 3.53 -12.30
N ILE A 182 -0.39 2.26 -12.48
CA ILE A 182 -0.61 1.30 -11.40
C ILE A 182 0.28 0.10 -11.71
N GLY A 183 1.33 -0.08 -10.93
CA GLY A 183 2.33 -1.11 -11.16
C GLY A 183 2.40 -2.09 -9.99
N HIS A 184 2.34 -3.38 -10.27
CA HIS A 184 2.49 -4.44 -9.27
C HIS A 184 3.90 -5.05 -9.32
N SER A 185 4.53 -5.30 -8.17
CA SER A 185 5.83 -5.98 -8.09
C SER A 185 6.89 -5.27 -8.95
N LEU A 186 7.54 -5.97 -9.90
CA LEU A 186 8.45 -5.37 -10.90
C LEU A 186 7.80 -4.25 -11.74
N GLY A 187 6.49 -4.34 -11.98
CA GLY A 187 5.72 -3.34 -12.71
C GLY A 187 5.66 -1.97 -12.00
N ALA A 188 5.79 -1.95 -10.66
CA ALA A 188 5.89 -0.70 -9.89
C ALA A 188 7.13 0.11 -10.29
N HIS A 189 8.27 -0.56 -10.47
CA HIS A 189 9.50 0.09 -10.92
C HIS A 189 9.47 0.48 -12.40
N ALA A 190 8.83 -0.34 -13.24
CA ALA A 190 8.56 0.05 -14.62
C ALA A 190 7.70 1.33 -14.68
N ALA A 191 6.68 1.46 -13.83
CA ALA A 191 5.90 2.70 -13.70
C ALA A 191 6.77 3.89 -13.23
N GLY A 192 7.68 3.68 -12.28
CA GLY A 192 8.68 4.67 -11.87
C GLY A 192 9.52 5.17 -13.04
N TYR A 193 10.06 4.28 -13.88
CA TYR A 193 10.80 4.67 -15.09
C TYR A 193 9.97 5.48 -16.09
N VAL A 194 8.67 5.18 -16.22
CA VAL A 194 7.75 5.97 -17.06
C VAL A 194 7.59 7.37 -16.48
N GLY A 195 7.31 7.48 -15.18
CA GLY A 195 7.16 8.74 -14.46
C GLY A 195 8.40 9.63 -14.55
N ALA A 196 9.56 9.07 -14.24
CA ALA A 196 10.87 9.70 -14.40
C ALA A 196 11.11 10.28 -15.82
N SER A 197 10.57 9.61 -16.84
CA SER A 197 10.76 9.99 -18.26
C SER A 197 9.66 10.93 -18.80
N LEU A 198 8.57 11.12 -18.04
CA LEU A 198 7.40 11.92 -18.41
C LEU A 198 7.07 12.94 -17.32
N GLN A 199 7.44 14.20 -17.56
CA GLN A 199 7.07 15.27 -16.64
C GLN A 199 5.55 15.44 -16.53
N GLY A 200 5.06 15.53 -15.29
CA GLY A 200 3.68 15.84 -14.98
C GLY A 200 2.71 14.65 -14.98
N VAL A 201 3.20 13.41 -14.91
CA VAL A 201 2.35 12.25 -14.59
C VAL A 201 1.59 12.53 -13.30
N SER A 202 0.27 12.38 -13.31
CA SER A 202 -0.57 12.76 -12.18
C SER A 202 -0.31 11.88 -10.97
N ARG A 203 -0.34 10.56 -11.17
CA ARG A 203 -0.26 9.60 -10.08
C ARG A 203 0.49 8.32 -10.46
N ILE A 204 1.25 7.78 -9.53
CA ILE A 204 1.74 6.40 -9.56
C ILE A 204 1.26 5.67 -8.31
N THR A 205 0.64 4.52 -8.47
CA THR A 205 0.38 3.59 -7.37
C THR A 205 1.31 2.39 -7.49
N GLY A 206 2.13 2.16 -6.47
CA GLY A 206 2.96 0.96 -6.34
C GLY A 206 2.24 -0.10 -5.52
N LEU A 207 1.93 -1.24 -6.12
CA LEU A 207 1.30 -2.38 -5.45
C LEU A 207 2.42 -3.37 -5.11
N ASP A 208 2.81 -3.37 -3.84
CA ASP A 208 3.91 -4.15 -3.26
C ASP A 208 5.19 -4.15 -4.14
N PRO A 209 5.86 -2.99 -4.32
CA PRO A 209 7.04 -2.87 -5.19
C PRO A 209 8.12 -3.88 -4.82
N ALA A 210 8.72 -4.55 -5.80
CA ALA A 210 9.64 -5.66 -5.55
C ALA A 210 10.93 -5.25 -4.80
N GLN A 211 11.27 -5.96 -3.74
CA GLN A 211 12.50 -5.73 -2.96
C GLN A 211 13.79 -6.11 -3.70
N PRO A 212 13.93 -7.35 -4.24
CA PRO A 212 15.21 -7.82 -4.73
C PRO A 212 15.65 -7.03 -5.96
N SER A 213 16.90 -6.55 -5.94
CA SER A 213 17.50 -5.68 -6.95
C SER A 213 16.95 -4.24 -7.02
N TYR A 214 16.20 -3.77 -6.01
CA TYR A 214 15.75 -2.37 -5.95
C TYR A 214 15.93 -1.73 -4.57
N SER A 215 15.62 -2.46 -3.50
CA SER A 215 15.75 -1.93 -2.13
C SER A 215 17.19 -1.50 -1.83
N GLY A 216 17.35 -0.31 -1.24
CA GLY A 216 18.65 0.29 -0.95
C GLY A 216 19.42 0.84 -2.16
N TYR A 217 18.90 0.70 -3.39
CA TYR A 217 19.50 1.34 -4.56
C TYR A 217 19.04 2.80 -4.73
N ASP A 218 19.78 3.54 -5.57
CA ASP A 218 19.50 4.93 -5.91
C ASP A 218 18.08 5.13 -6.47
N LYS A 219 17.48 6.28 -6.18
CA LYS A 219 16.15 6.66 -6.68
C LYS A 219 16.03 6.58 -8.20
N ALA A 220 17.12 6.78 -8.95
CA ALA A 220 17.13 6.65 -10.41
C ALA A 220 16.86 5.24 -10.93
N VAL A 221 16.97 4.19 -10.10
CA VAL A 221 16.75 2.80 -10.53
C VAL A 221 15.46 2.17 -10.02
N ARG A 222 14.72 2.83 -9.15
CA ARG A 222 13.51 2.30 -8.51
C ARG A 222 12.39 3.33 -8.55
N LEU A 223 11.23 2.91 -8.07
CA LEU A 223 10.12 3.83 -7.85
C LEU A 223 10.47 4.76 -6.69
N ASP A 224 10.20 6.05 -6.85
CA ASP A 224 10.32 7.04 -5.77
C ASP A 224 9.29 8.18 -5.91
N GLY A 225 9.06 8.92 -4.82
CA GLY A 225 8.11 10.04 -4.77
C GLY A 225 8.32 11.11 -5.85
N SER A 226 9.51 11.26 -6.44
CA SER A 226 9.75 12.22 -7.53
C SER A 226 9.20 11.81 -8.90
N ASP A 227 8.76 10.55 -9.08
CA ASP A 227 8.35 10.02 -10.38
C ASP A 227 6.95 10.49 -10.83
N ALA A 228 6.13 11.04 -9.93
CA ALA A 228 4.83 11.64 -10.28
C ALA A 228 4.42 12.76 -9.31
N ARG A 229 3.34 13.49 -9.63
CA ARG A 229 2.82 14.53 -8.72
C ARG A 229 2.29 13.95 -7.40
N PHE A 230 1.83 12.71 -7.44
CA PHE A 230 1.45 11.93 -6.27
C PHE A 230 1.88 10.47 -6.48
N VAL A 231 2.42 9.86 -5.43
CA VAL A 231 2.91 8.48 -5.45
C VAL A 231 2.41 7.83 -4.18
N ASP A 232 1.61 6.79 -4.30
CA ASP A 232 1.06 6.04 -3.16
C ASP A 232 1.43 4.57 -3.26
N ILE A 233 1.87 3.98 -2.14
CA ILE A 233 2.37 2.61 -2.11
C ILE A 233 1.52 1.77 -1.16
N ILE A 234 1.21 0.54 -1.55
CA ILE A 234 0.57 -0.45 -0.69
C ILE A 234 1.58 -1.59 -0.47
N HIS A 235 2.10 -1.71 0.75
CA HIS A 235 3.04 -2.73 1.16
C HIS A 235 2.28 -3.90 1.78
N THR A 236 2.42 -5.10 1.22
CA THR A 236 1.73 -6.29 1.70
C THR A 236 2.63 -7.50 1.86
N ASP A 237 3.89 -7.46 1.44
CA ASP A 237 4.85 -8.54 1.68
C ASP A 237 6.27 -8.01 1.95
N ALA A 238 6.35 -7.00 2.84
CA ALA A 238 7.55 -6.24 3.15
C ALA A 238 8.53 -6.96 4.10
N SER A 239 8.40 -8.27 4.30
CA SER A 239 9.35 -9.05 5.10
C SER A 239 10.71 -9.12 4.40
N PRO A 240 11.85 -9.16 5.12
CA PRO A 240 13.14 -9.23 4.45
C PRO A 240 13.27 -10.46 3.53
N PHE A 241 13.46 -10.21 2.23
CA PHE A 241 13.59 -11.28 1.22
C PHE A 241 14.67 -12.32 1.55
N ASN A 242 15.79 -11.91 2.16
CA ASN A 242 16.94 -12.78 2.43
C ASN A 242 16.73 -13.75 3.60
N THR A 243 15.75 -13.50 4.48
CA THR A 243 15.49 -14.33 5.66
C THR A 243 14.13 -15.00 5.60
N VAL A 244 13.07 -14.24 5.35
CA VAL A 244 11.67 -14.68 5.40
C VAL A 244 10.98 -14.67 4.04
N ARG A 245 11.72 -14.32 2.97
CA ARG A 245 11.26 -14.36 1.58
C ARG A 245 10.08 -13.42 1.26
N GLY A 246 9.94 -12.31 1.98
CA GLY A 246 9.02 -11.26 1.54
C GLY A 246 9.49 -10.63 0.22
N TYR A 247 8.57 -10.53 -0.74
CA TYR A 247 8.88 -10.07 -2.08
C TYR A 247 8.82 -8.54 -2.22
N GLY A 248 8.07 -7.85 -1.37
CA GLY A 248 7.85 -6.41 -1.37
C GLY A 248 8.92 -5.61 -0.61
N MET A 249 9.15 -4.36 -1.01
CA MET A 249 10.03 -3.43 -0.30
C MET A 249 9.42 -3.01 1.03
N MET A 250 10.22 -2.93 2.10
CA MET A 250 9.84 -2.28 3.36
C MET A 250 10.03 -0.77 3.35
N GLU A 251 11.06 -0.28 2.66
CA GLU A 251 11.38 1.16 2.62
C GLU A 251 10.19 1.97 2.07
N PRO A 252 9.79 3.07 2.74
CA PRO A 252 8.79 3.97 2.18
C PRO A 252 9.37 4.69 0.96
N VAL A 253 8.70 4.57 -0.18
CA VAL A 253 9.16 5.12 -1.47
C VAL A 253 8.15 6.07 -2.11
N GLY A 254 6.96 6.23 -1.52
CA GLY A 254 5.93 7.14 -1.99
C GLY A 254 5.95 8.53 -1.37
N HIS A 255 4.93 9.31 -1.72
CA HIS A 255 4.43 10.39 -0.88
C HIS A 255 3.61 9.83 0.29
N VAL A 256 2.91 8.72 0.07
CA VAL A 256 2.09 8.03 1.06
C VAL A 256 2.38 6.53 0.95
N ASP A 257 2.72 5.90 2.07
CA ASP A 257 3.06 4.49 2.12
C ASP A 257 2.15 3.80 3.13
N PHE A 258 1.28 2.92 2.64
CA PHE A 258 0.30 2.17 3.42
C PHE A 258 0.84 0.78 3.76
N TYR A 259 0.73 0.39 5.03
CA TYR A 259 1.16 -0.90 5.56
C TYR A 259 -0.05 -1.63 6.18
N PRO A 260 -1.00 -2.13 5.35
CA PRO A 260 -2.09 -2.97 5.83
C PRO A 260 -1.55 -4.18 6.59
N ASN A 261 -2.08 -4.40 7.80
CA ASN A 261 -1.66 -5.48 8.70
C ASN A 261 -0.16 -5.42 9.01
N GLY A 262 0.39 -4.21 9.13
CA GLY A 262 1.82 -3.98 9.34
C GLY A 262 2.68 -4.12 8.07
N GLY A 263 2.08 -4.53 6.95
CA GLY A 263 2.74 -4.69 5.65
C GLY A 263 3.48 -6.01 5.46
N TYR A 264 3.30 -6.98 6.36
CA TYR A 264 3.92 -8.30 6.33
C TYR A 264 2.89 -9.37 5.95
N ASP A 265 2.70 -10.39 6.78
CA ASP A 265 1.75 -11.47 6.54
C ASP A 265 0.30 -10.94 6.52
N GLN A 266 -0.38 -11.10 5.39
CA GLN A 266 -1.74 -10.63 5.23
C GLN A 266 -2.74 -11.68 5.75
N PRO A 267 -3.83 -11.27 6.42
CA PRO A 267 -4.87 -12.19 6.85
C PRO A 267 -5.40 -13.05 5.69
N GLY A 268 -5.69 -14.33 5.96
CA GLY A 268 -6.12 -15.30 4.95
C GLY A 268 -5.00 -15.81 4.03
N CYS A 269 -3.79 -15.26 4.13
CA CYS A 269 -2.59 -15.83 3.51
C CYS A 269 -1.90 -16.75 4.51
N TYR A 270 -2.29 -18.01 4.52
CA TYR A 270 -1.56 -19.03 5.27
C TYR A 270 -0.19 -19.23 4.62
N LYS A 271 0.86 -19.40 5.43
CA LYS A 271 2.24 -19.62 4.96
C LYS A 271 2.38 -21.01 4.35
N ASP A 272 1.69 -21.25 3.25
CA ASP A 272 1.82 -22.44 2.44
C ASP A 272 2.59 -22.08 1.17
N ASN A 273 3.65 -22.84 0.96
CA ASN A 273 4.47 -22.99 -0.25
C ASN A 273 5.75 -22.15 -0.26
N SER A 274 6.79 -22.78 0.27
CA SER A 274 8.17 -22.34 0.14
C SER A 274 8.58 -22.27 -1.34
N MET A 275 9.63 -21.50 -1.65
CA MET A 275 10.27 -21.51 -2.98
C MET A 275 10.73 -22.92 -3.41
N LEU A 276 10.92 -23.85 -2.45
CA LEU A 276 11.19 -25.27 -2.72
C LEU A 276 9.95 -26.03 -3.18
N ASP A 277 8.76 -25.65 -2.72
CA ASP A 277 7.49 -26.19 -3.24
C ASP A 277 7.21 -25.59 -4.62
N PHE A 278 7.46 -24.30 -4.84
CA PHE A 278 7.37 -23.69 -6.17
C PHE A 278 8.36 -24.33 -7.17
N VAL A 279 9.63 -24.50 -6.79
CA VAL A 279 10.62 -25.19 -7.62
C VAL A 279 10.28 -26.67 -7.76
N GLY A 280 9.81 -27.31 -6.70
CA GLY A 280 9.38 -28.71 -6.70
C GLY A 280 8.21 -28.93 -7.65
N ASP A 281 7.22 -28.05 -7.64
CA ASP A 281 6.03 -28.09 -8.50
C ASP A 281 6.38 -27.77 -9.96
N VAL A 282 7.22 -26.76 -10.19
CA VAL A 282 7.78 -26.44 -11.51
C VAL A 282 8.60 -27.61 -12.09
N LEU A 283 9.39 -28.29 -11.26
CA LEU A 283 10.21 -29.43 -11.69
C LEU A 283 9.41 -30.73 -11.83
N SER A 284 8.32 -30.91 -11.07
CA SER A 284 7.54 -32.16 -11.03
C SER A 284 6.35 -32.16 -11.99
N ASN A 285 5.66 -31.02 -12.13
CA ASN A 285 4.41 -30.90 -12.90
C ASN A 285 4.56 -30.07 -14.18
N GLY A 286 5.72 -29.40 -14.37
CA GLY A 286 5.93 -28.46 -15.46
C GLY A 286 5.12 -27.17 -15.27
N ILE A 287 5.47 -26.10 -16.00
CA ILE A 287 4.81 -24.80 -15.87
C ILE A 287 3.45 -24.86 -16.61
N THR A 288 2.34 -24.99 -15.88
CA THR A 288 1.06 -24.51 -16.40
C THR A 288 0.97 -23.01 -16.14
N ARG A 289 0.55 -22.22 -17.14
CA ARG A 289 0.44 -20.75 -17.06
C ARG A 289 -0.64 -20.26 -16.06
N ALA A 290 -1.36 -21.17 -15.42
CA ALA A 290 -2.52 -20.89 -14.58
C ALA A 290 -2.21 -20.81 -13.07
N GLU A 291 -1.00 -21.19 -12.63
CA GLU A 291 -0.75 -21.46 -11.20
C GLU A 291 0.47 -20.73 -10.60
N VAL A 292 1.05 -19.73 -11.29
CA VAL A 292 2.17 -18.97 -10.71
C VAL A 292 1.66 -17.84 -9.82
N HIS A 293 1.29 -18.19 -8.58
CA HIS A 293 1.15 -17.25 -7.48
C HIS A 293 2.50 -17.15 -6.75
N LEU A 294 3.18 -16.00 -6.83
CA LEU A 294 4.49 -15.81 -6.18
C LEU A 294 4.39 -15.94 -4.66
N SER A 295 3.43 -15.23 -4.06
CA SER A 295 3.07 -15.26 -2.65
C SER A 295 1.68 -14.66 -2.50
N CYS A 296 0.82 -15.26 -1.67
CA CYS A 296 -0.51 -14.71 -1.38
C CYS A 296 -0.43 -13.27 -0.83
N SER A 297 0.53 -13.02 0.08
CA SER A 297 0.73 -11.70 0.67
C SER A 297 1.20 -10.67 -0.38
N HIS A 298 2.02 -11.09 -1.34
CA HIS A 298 2.49 -10.21 -2.43
C HIS A 298 1.32 -9.76 -3.32
N GLU A 299 0.48 -10.71 -3.75
CA GLU A 299 -0.69 -10.44 -4.60
C GLU A 299 -1.81 -9.66 -3.88
N ARG A 300 -1.84 -9.70 -2.53
CA ARG A 300 -2.88 -9.02 -1.73
C ARG A 300 -2.94 -7.51 -2.01
N SER A 301 -1.82 -6.87 -2.33
CA SER A 301 -1.80 -5.44 -2.69
C SER A 301 -2.75 -5.10 -3.84
N ALA A 302 -2.82 -5.95 -4.87
CA ALA A 302 -3.72 -5.78 -6.00
C ALA A 302 -5.18 -6.03 -5.60
N GLU A 303 -5.45 -7.04 -4.79
CA GLU A 303 -6.81 -7.33 -4.31
C GLU A 303 -7.37 -6.21 -3.43
N LEU A 304 -6.55 -5.67 -2.53
CA LEU A 304 -6.93 -4.53 -1.69
C LEU A 304 -7.20 -3.28 -2.52
N PHE A 305 -6.37 -3.02 -3.55
CA PHE A 305 -6.63 -1.92 -4.47
C PHE A 305 -7.95 -2.11 -5.24
N ILE A 306 -8.22 -3.31 -5.76
CA ILE A 306 -9.50 -3.63 -6.42
C ILE A 306 -10.68 -3.43 -5.46
N ALA A 307 -10.59 -3.94 -4.24
CA ALA A 307 -11.62 -3.80 -3.22
C ALA A 307 -11.88 -2.34 -2.86
N SER A 308 -10.84 -1.49 -2.83
CA SER A 308 -10.99 -0.05 -2.61
C SER A 308 -11.82 0.63 -3.70
N ILE A 309 -11.65 0.24 -4.98
CA ILE A 309 -12.47 0.76 -6.10
C ILE A 309 -13.94 0.37 -5.91
N LEU A 310 -14.18 -0.90 -5.59
CA LEU A 310 -15.53 -1.46 -5.42
C LEU A 310 -16.25 -0.85 -4.22
N SER A 311 -15.52 -0.58 -3.15
CA SER A 311 -16.07 -0.01 -1.91
C SER A 311 -16.62 1.40 -2.12
N THR A 312 -15.92 2.25 -2.88
CA THR A 312 -16.41 3.59 -3.21
C THR A 312 -17.64 3.56 -4.13
N SER A 313 -17.74 2.57 -5.01
CA SER A 313 -18.84 2.48 -5.99
C SER A 313 -20.21 2.13 -5.40
N ASN A 314 -20.27 1.56 -4.19
CA ASN A 314 -21.50 1.11 -3.54
C ASN A 314 -21.77 1.88 -2.25
N SER A 315 -22.60 2.93 -2.33
CA SER A 315 -23.01 3.78 -1.20
C SER A 315 -23.77 3.04 -0.09
N SER A 316 -24.14 1.78 -0.32
CA SER A 316 -24.90 0.92 0.60
C SER A 316 -24.01 0.05 1.51
N HIS A 317 -22.68 0.07 1.36
CA HIS A 317 -21.76 -0.66 2.22
C HIS A 317 -20.77 0.29 2.91
N GLN A 318 -20.67 0.18 4.23
CA GLN A 318 -19.82 0.97 5.13
C GLN A 318 -18.33 0.59 5.03
N CYS A 319 -17.87 0.11 3.88
CA CYS A 319 -16.55 -0.47 3.72
C CYS A 319 -15.54 0.61 3.35
N SER A 320 -14.57 0.89 4.23
CA SER A 320 -13.55 1.91 4.00
C SER A 320 -12.19 1.41 4.48
N PHE A 321 -11.16 1.64 3.66
CA PHE A 321 -9.77 1.34 4.01
C PHE A 321 -9.11 2.55 4.69
N MET A 322 -9.74 3.05 5.74
CA MET A 322 -9.22 4.19 6.49
C MET A 322 -7.89 3.83 7.14
N ALA A 323 -6.88 4.67 6.94
CA ALA A 323 -5.53 4.46 7.42
C ALA A 323 -5.07 5.60 8.33
N PHE A 324 -4.27 5.25 9.32
CA PHE A 324 -3.86 6.13 10.40
C PHE A 324 -2.35 6.37 10.36
N PRO A 325 -1.89 7.63 10.44
CA PRO A 325 -0.47 7.92 10.52
C PRO A 325 0.08 7.36 11.84
N CYS A 326 1.17 6.61 11.77
CA CYS A 326 1.79 6.02 12.95
C CYS A 326 3.31 5.85 12.73
N GLN A 327 4.07 5.73 13.82
CA GLN A 327 5.52 5.57 13.75
C GLN A 327 5.94 4.13 13.41
N SER A 328 5.16 3.15 13.85
CA SER A 328 5.40 1.73 13.57
C SER A 328 4.11 0.90 13.66
N ALA A 329 4.16 -0.33 13.17
CA ALA A 329 3.06 -1.27 13.26
C ALA A 329 2.74 -1.63 14.72
N GLU A 330 3.76 -1.73 15.57
CA GLU A 330 3.63 -2.05 16.99
C GLU A 330 2.87 -0.96 17.74
N SER A 331 3.23 0.31 17.54
CA SER A 331 2.47 1.45 18.10
C SER A 331 1.03 1.48 17.58
N PHE A 332 0.81 1.12 16.31
CA PHE A 332 -0.53 1.05 15.75
C PHE A 332 -1.38 -0.05 16.43
N TRP A 333 -0.85 -1.26 16.54
CA TRP A 333 -1.55 -2.38 17.22
C TRP A 333 -1.72 -2.16 18.73
N GLY A 334 -0.80 -1.43 19.36
CA GLY A 334 -0.92 -0.95 20.73
C GLY A 334 -2.03 0.09 20.95
N GLY A 335 -2.66 0.59 19.88
CA GLY A 335 -3.73 1.58 19.97
C GLY A 335 -3.23 2.99 20.31
N GLU A 336 -1.98 3.32 19.99
CA GLU A 336 -1.40 4.64 20.25
C GLU A 336 -1.83 5.68 19.20
N CYS A 337 -2.19 5.21 18.01
CA CYS A 337 -2.48 6.03 16.82
C CYS A 337 -3.99 6.12 16.57
N VAL A 338 -4.68 6.95 17.38
CA VAL A 338 -6.16 7.01 17.47
C VAL A 338 -6.82 8.13 16.65
N GLY A 339 -6.11 8.69 15.67
CA GLY A 339 -6.64 9.75 14.82
C GLY A 339 -5.62 10.27 13.80
N CYS A 340 -6.04 11.22 12.98
CA CYS A 340 -5.27 11.75 11.84
C CYS A 340 -4.83 13.20 12.05
N GLY A 341 -4.71 13.61 13.32
CA GLY A 341 -4.39 14.97 13.73
C GLY A 341 -5.49 15.95 13.31
N ASN A 342 -5.10 17.08 12.73
CA ASN A 342 -6.03 18.10 12.23
C ASN A 342 -6.55 17.82 10.81
N TRP A 343 -6.20 16.66 10.24
CA TRP A 343 -6.55 16.29 8.88
C TRP A 343 -7.55 15.13 8.89
N PRO A 344 -8.45 15.04 7.89
CA PRO A 344 -9.19 13.83 7.65
C PRO A 344 -8.24 12.64 7.47
N CYS A 345 -8.66 11.46 7.92
CA CYS A 345 -7.89 10.25 7.69
C CYS A 345 -7.87 9.91 6.20
N LEU A 346 -6.70 9.47 5.73
CA LEU A 346 -6.55 8.98 4.36
C LEU A 346 -7.22 7.63 4.21
N VAL A 347 -7.71 7.36 3.00
CA VAL A 347 -8.18 6.05 2.59
C VAL A 347 -7.15 5.41 1.67
N MET A 348 -6.75 4.19 1.99
CA MET A 348 -5.83 3.42 1.14
C MET A 348 -6.52 3.03 -0.17
N GLY A 349 -5.77 3.08 -1.27
CA GLY A 349 -6.21 2.57 -2.57
C GLY A 349 -6.71 3.68 -3.50
N PHE A 350 -7.77 3.40 -4.26
CA PHE A 350 -8.14 4.20 -5.43
C PHE A 350 -8.40 5.68 -5.13
N GLU A 351 -8.95 6.01 -3.96
CA GLU A 351 -9.26 7.39 -3.57
C GLU A 351 -8.17 8.08 -2.72
N ALA A 352 -6.96 7.51 -2.62
CA ALA A 352 -5.88 8.08 -1.82
C ALA A 352 -5.44 9.50 -2.25
N ASP A 353 -5.78 9.94 -3.47
CA ASP A 353 -5.48 11.28 -4.00
C ASP A 353 -6.60 12.31 -3.79
N THR A 354 -7.73 11.93 -3.20
CA THR A 354 -8.88 12.82 -2.97
C THR A 354 -8.63 13.84 -1.87
N ILE A 355 -7.78 13.51 -0.89
CA ILE A 355 -7.44 14.37 0.25
C ILE A 355 -5.97 14.73 0.14
N PHE A 356 -5.69 15.96 -0.29
CA PHE A 356 -4.32 16.43 -0.45
C PHE A 356 -3.73 16.77 0.93
N ARG A 357 -2.77 15.94 1.38
CA ARG A 357 -1.95 16.01 2.63
C ARG A 357 -2.56 15.28 3.84
N PRO A 358 -1.77 14.55 4.66
CA PRO A 358 -0.30 14.53 4.78
C PRO A 358 0.42 13.38 4.04
N SER A 359 1.71 13.60 3.73
CA SER A 359 2.65 12.56 3.30
C SER A 359 3.19 11.78 4.50
N GLY A 360 3.56 10.52 4.30
CA GLY A 360 4.17 9.70 5.34
C GLY A 360 3.70 8.25 5.33
N VAL A 361 3.90 7.60 6.47
CA VAL A 361 3.60 6.19 6.70
C VAL A 361 2.25 6.04 7.40
N PHE A 362 1.41 5.15 6.88
CA PHE A 362 0.06 4.92 7.38
C PHE A 362 -0.21 3.43 7.58
N PHE A 363 -0.95 3.11 8.64
CA PHE A 363 -1.31 1.75 9.00
C PHE A 363 -2.82 1.59 9.06
N LEU A 364 -3.26 0.39 8.74
CA LEU A 364 -4.63 -0.10 8.86
C LEU A 364 -4.57 -1.61 9.02
N ASN A 365 -5.63 -2.23 9.51
CA ASN A 365 -5.80 -3.69 9.43
C ASN A 365 -6.96 -3.99 8.49
N THR A 366 -6.85 -5.11 7.79
CA THR A 366 -7.86 -5.65 6.87
C THR A 366 -8.28 -7.03 7.36
N THR A 367 -9.39 -7.56 6.87
CA THR A 367 -9.75 -8.97 7.08
C THR A 367 -9.09 -9.85 6.01
N GLY A 368 -9.23 -11.18 6.13
CA GLY A 368 -8.61 -12.14 5.21
C GLY A 368 -9.45 -12.49 3.97
N THR A 369 -10.68 -11.99 3.89
CA THR A 369 -11.64 -12.27 2.82
C THR A 369 -12.32 -10.99 2.37
N ALA A 370 -12.72 -10.95 1.10
CA ALA A 370 -13.45 -9.80 0.55
C ALA A 370 -14.71 -9.49 1.40
N PRO A 371 -15.02 -8.21 1.66
CA PRO A 371 -14.46 -7.01 1.03
C PRO A 371 -13.16 -6.46 1.67
N PHE A 372 -12.52 -7.21 2.58
CA PHE A 372 -11.25 -6.90 3.24
C PHE A 372 -11.22 -5.69 4.17
N CYS A 373 -12.10 -4.70 4.02
CA CYS A 373 -12.16 -3.59 4.98
C CYS A 373 -12.48 -4.11 6.39
N ALA A 374 -12.03 -3.35 7.38
CA ALA A 374 -12.26 -3.65 8.77
C ALA A 374 -12.53 -2.38 9.57
N HIS A 375 -13.17 -2.56 10.71
CA HIS A 375 -13.56 -1.51 11.64
C HIS A 375 -12.66 -1.53 12.86
N HIS A 376 -12.01 -0.39 13.14
CA HIS A 376 -11.01 -0.23 14.19
C HIS A 376 -11.60 0.39 15.46
N TYR A 377 -11.47 -0.34 16.57
CA TYR A 377 -11.91 0.09 17.89
C TYR A 377 -10.69 0.10 18.82
N VAL A 378 -10.43 1.22 19.48
CA VAL A 378 -9.40 1.28 20.52
C VAL A 378 -10.07 1.24 21.87
N ILE A 379 -9.73 0.22 22.66
CA ILE A 379 -10.24 0.03 24.02
C ILE A 379 -9.15 0.48 24.98
N THR A 380 -9.50 1.38 25.89
CA THR A 380 -8.61 1.83 26.97
C THR A 380 -9.22 1.47 28.32
N LEU A 381 -8.46 0.79 29.16
CA LEU A 381 -8.79 0.54 30.57
C LEU A 381 -7.83 1.35 31.44
N THR A 382 -8.35 2.22 32.29
CA THR A 382 -7.55 2.94 33.30
C THR A 382 -7.73 2.25 34.64
N LEU A 383 -6.65 1.70 35.18
CA LEU A 383 -6.62 1.07 36.50
C LEU A 383 -6.65 2.14 37.60
N SER A 384 -7.28 1.83 38.73
CA SER A 384 -7.32 2.71 39.90
C SER A 384 -5.91 2.91 40.45
N SER A 385 -5.58 4.12 40.92
CA SER A 385 -4.32 4.35 41.65
C SER A 385 -4.32 3.73 43.06
N ASN A 386 -5.49 3.32 43.55
CA ASN A 386 -5.70 2.85 44.91
C ASN A 386 -5.75 1.32 45.04
N MET A 387 -5.62 0.59 43.93
CA MET A 387 -5.53 -0.88 43.97
C MET A 387 -4.10 -1.34 44.24
N ASN A 388 -3.96 -2.58 44.72
CA ASN A 388 -2.66 -3.25 44.74
C ASN A 388 -2.33 -3.78 43.35
N SER A 389 -1.04 -3.91 43.02
CA SER A 389 -0.64 -4.65 41.83
C SER A 389 -1.03 -6.12 41.95
N ILE A 390 -1.57 -6.69 40.88
CA ILE A 390 -1.99 -8.09 40.83
C ILE A 390 -1.50 -8.75 39.55
N ASP A 391 -1.46 -10.07 39.51
CA ASP A 391 -1.17 -10.83 38.29
C ASP A 391 -2.48 -11.42 37.73
N GLY A 392 -2.73 -11.21 36.44
CA GLY A 392 -3.93 -11.73 35.79
C GLY A 392 -4.14 -11.27 34.35
N CYS A 393 -5.24 -11.71 33.76
CA CYS A 393 -5.64 -11.39 32.40
C CYS A 393 -6.95 -10.59 32.40
N LEU A 394 -6.90 -9.36 31.87
CA LEU A 394 -8.07 -8.53 31.62
C LEU A 394 -8.56 -8.74 30.20
N SER A 395 -9.84 -9.06 30.06
CA SER A 395 -10.51 -9.24 28.76
C SER A 395 -11.75 -8.36 28.67
N VAL A 396 -12.05 -7.87 27.47
CA VAL A 396 -13.19 -7.00 27.19
C VAL A 396 -14.07 -7.59 26.09
N ARG A 397 -15.38 -7.41 26.21
CA ARG A 397 -16.37 -7.71 25.16
C ARG A 397 -17.20 -6.45 24.87
N LEU A 398 -17.37 -6.11 23.60
CA LEU A 398 -18.13 -4.93 23.18
C LEU A 398 -19.51 -5.31 22.67
N ARG A 399 -20.52 -4.49 22.96
CA ARG A 399 -21.87 -4.62 22.41
C ARG A 399 -22.34 -3.27 21.89
N GLY A 400 -22.84 -3.27 20.66
CA GLY A 400 -23.39 -2.09 20.00
C GLY A 400 -24.74 -2.37 19.33
N ALA A 401 -25.27 -1.33 18.69
CA ALA A 401 -26.60 -1.34 18.08
C ALA A 401 -26.77 -2.40 16.96
N HIS A 402 -25.69 -2.79 16.28
CA HIS A 402 -25.72 -3.72 15.15
C HIS A 402 -25.02 -5.05 15.41
N GLY A 403 -24.55 -5.30 16.64
CA GLY A 403 -23.83 -6.53 16.96
C GLY A 403 -22.90 -6.38 18.16
N GLY A 404 -21.86 -7.21 18.23
CA GLY A 404 -20.86 -7.12 19.28
C GLY A 404 -19.57 -7.82 18.90
N ILE A 405 -18.50 -7.46 19.59
CA ILE A 405 -17.19 -8.08 19.44
C ILE A 405 -16.98 -8.98 20.64
N GLY A 406 -16.54 -10.23 20.41
CA GLY A 406 -16.31 -11.24 21.43
C GLY A 406 -15.24 -10.86 22.47
N TRP A 407 -14.99 -11.76 23.42
CA TRP A 407 -13.96 -11.55 24.44
C TRP A 407 -12.59 -11.37 23.79
N THR A 408 -11.99 -10.22 24.03
CA THR A 408 -10.68 -9.83 23.55
C THR A 408 -9.80 -9.55 24.77
N GLU A 409 -8.70 -10.28 24.89
CA GLU A 409 -7.69 -9.99 25.90
C GLU A 409 -7.09 -8.60 25.66
N ILE A 410 -7.02 -7.77 26.70
CA ILE A 410 -6.38 -6.44 26.66
C ILE A 410 -4.93 -6.55 27.16
N MET A 411 -4.72 -7.23 28.28
CA MET A 411 -3.40 -7.46 28.87
C MET A 411 -3.44 -8.72 29.74
N GLU A 412 -2.36 -9.52 29.67
CA GLU A 412 -2.04 -10.60 30.59
C GLU A 412 -0.73 -10.30 31.31
N GLY A 413 -0.68 -10.58 32.62
CA GLY A 413 0.49 -10.44 33.47
C GLY A 413 0.27 -9.47 34.63
N GLN A 414 1.34 -8.77 35.01
CA GLN A 414 1.32 -7.86 36.15
C GLN A 414 0.55 -6.57 35.82
N LEU A 415 -0.59 -6.39 36.46
CA LEU A 415 -1.45 -5.22 36.38
C LEU A 415 -1.10 -4.25 37.51
N SER A 416 -0.68 -3.04 37.18
CA SER A 416 -0.17 -2.07 38.15
C SER A 416 -1.15 -0.94 38.46
N ALA A 417 -1.09 -0.42 39.69
CA ALA A 417 -1.93 0.70 40.11
C ALA A 417 -1.72 1.93 39.21
N GLY A 418 -2.82 2.54 38.74
CA GLY A 418 -2.79 3.73 37.89
C GLY A 418 -2.37 3.49 36.43
N GLU A 419 -2.11 2.23 36.04
CA GLU A 419 -1.71 1.89 34.68
C GLU A 419 -2.85 2.09 33.67
N VAL A 420 -2.49 2.51 32.45
CA VAL A 420 -3.42 2.72 31.34
C VAL A 420 -3.16 1.66 30.28
N LEU A 421 -4.07 0.70 30.19
CA LEU A 421 -3.99 -0.40 29.24
C LEU A 421 -4.74 -0.03 27.97
N ARG A 422 -4.13 -0.27 26.81
CA ARG A 422 -4.73 0.02 25.50
C ARG A 422 -4.57 -1.16 24.56
N LYS A 423 -5.58 -1.36 23.71
CA LYS A 423 -5.50 -2.32 22.61
C LYS A 423 -6.34 -1.89 21.43
N LEU A 424 -5.78 -2.06 20.23
CA LEU A 424 -6.54 -1.99 18.99
C LEU A 424 -7.28 -3.32 18.75
N VAL A 425 -8.59 -3.22 18.54
CA VAL A 425 -9.46 -4.34 18.19
C VAL A 425 -10.06 -4.09 16.83
N VAL A 426 -10.12 -5.14 16.02
CA VAL A 426 -10.55 -5.07 14.62
C VAL A 426 -11.72 -6.01 14.42
N ASN A 427 -12.76 -5.54 13.76
CA ASN A 427 -13.92 -6.35 13.40
C ASN A 427 -14.29 -6.18 11.92
N ASP A 428 -14.82 -7.23 11.31
CA ASP A 428 -15.29 -7.23 9.93
C ASP A 428 -16.58 -6.41 9.74
N LEU A 429 -17.40 -6.29 10.79
CA LEU A 429 -18.66 -5.54 10.79
C LEU A 429 -18.62 -4.30 11.70
N ASP A 430 -19.28 -3.23 11.27
CA ASP A 430 -19.58 -2.06 12.10
C ASP A 430 -20.64 -2.48 13.14
N ILE A 431 -20.27 -2.54 14.42
CA ILE A 431 -21.20 -2.91 15.50
C ILE A 431 -22.16 -1.78 15.87
N GLY A 432 -22.08 -0.64 15.18
CA GLY A 432 -22.91 0.54 15.42
C GLY A 432 -22.47 1.33 16.64
N GLU A 433 -23.38 2.15 17.16
CA GLU A 433 -23.14 2.87 18.41
C GLU A 433 -22.91 1.86 19.55
N ILE A 434 -21.84 2.06 20.31
CA ILE A 434 -21.43 1.16 21.39
C ILE A 434 -22.26 1.49 22.62
N ASN A 435 -23.04 0.51 23.08
CA ASN A 435 -24.01 0.70 24.16
C ASN A 435 -23.60 -0.02 25.44
N GLN A 436 -22.67 -0.98 25.36
CA GLN A 436 -22.22 -1.72 26.54
C GLN A 436 -20.80 -2.27 26.36
N VAL A 437 -20.06 -2.27 27.47
CA VAL A 437 -18.72 -2.86 27.60
C VAL A 437 -18.73 -3.81 28.77
N ASP A 438 -18.34 -5.06 28.52
CA ASP A 438 -18.18 -6.07 29.57
C ASP A 438 -16.68 -6.26 29.84
N VAL A 439 -16.26 -6.23 31.10
CA VAL A 439 -14.88 -6.46 31.51
C VAL A 439 -14.80 -7.69 32.41
N LYS A 440 -13.83 -8.57 32.14
CA LYS A 440 -13.58 -9.79 32.88
C LYS A 440 -12.13 -9.86 33.34
N LEU A 441 -11.92 -10.27 34.59
CA LEU A 441 -10.61 -10.63 35.13
C LEU A 441 -10.51 -12.15 35.28
N THR A 442 -9.42 -12.71 34.77
CA THR A 442 -8.99 -14.09 35.08
C THR A 442 -7.70 -14.01 35.89
N SER A 443 -7.70 -14.49 37.12
CA SER A 443 -6.53 -14.53 38.00
C SER A 443 -6.54 -15.83 38.81
N GLN A 444 -5.36 -16.34 39.17
CA GLN A 444 -5.20 -17.51 40.04
C GLN A 444 -5.35 -17.15 41.52
N ALA A 445 -5.17 -15.88 41.88
CA ALA A 445 -5.36 -15.38 43.23
C ALA A 445 -6.77 -14.82 43.43
N ASP A 446 -7.27 -14.84 44.65
CA ASP A 446 -8.55 -14.21 45.02
C ASP A 446 -8.37 -12.68 45.15
N GLN A 447 -7.98 -12.05 44.04
CA GLN A 447 -7.63 -10.64 43.93
C GLN A 447 -8.49 -9.96 42.87
N TRP A 448 -8.88 -8.71 43.12
CA TRP A 448 -9.71 -7.93 42.20
C TRP A 448 -8.95 -6.77 41.58
N VAL A 449 -9.43 -6.35 40.41
CA VAL A 449 -9.01 -5.11 39.76
C VAL A 449 -10.02 -4.02 40.07
N GLU A 450 -9.57 -2.81 40.37
CA GLU A 450 -10.44 -1.63 40.39
C GLU A 450 -10.12 -0.75 39.17
N LEU A 451 -11.14 -0.39 38.39
CA LEU A 451 -11.03 0.50 37.24
C LEU A 451 -11.48 1.91 37.62
N SER A 452 -10.82 2.93 37.07
CA SER A 452 -11.24 4.33 37.19
C SER A 452 -11.98 4.82 35.95
N LEU A 453 -11.64 4.30 34.76
CA LEU A 453 -12.27 4.67 33.50
C LEU A 453 -12.17 3.53 32.48
N VAL A 454 -13.24 3.31 31.73
CA VAL A 454 -13.21 2.52 30.50
C VAL A 454 -13.61 3.41 29.34
N ASP A 455 -12.79 3.46 28.30
CA ASP A 455 -13.13 4.19 27.09
C ASP A 455 -13.00 3.33 25.84
N VAL A 456 -13.89 3.61 24.88
CA VAL A 456 -13.88 2.94 23.58
C VAL A 456 -13.98 3.99 22.49
N ASN A 457 -12.97 4.01 21.63
CA ASN A 457 -12.88 4.92 20.49
C ASN A 457 -13.08 4.15 19.19
N PHE A 458 -14.17 4.41 18.47
CA PHE A 458 -14.38 3.88 17.13
C PHE A 458 -13.80 4.84 16.10
N LEU A 459 -12.65 4.49 15.52
CA LEU A 459 -11.81 5.44 14.81
C LEU A 459 -12.43 6.00 13.52
N MET A 460 -13.49 5.38 12.98
CA MET A 460 -14.02 5.69 11.65
C MET A 460 -15.28 6.56 11.62
N ARG A 461 -16.02 6.69 12.74
CA ARG A 461 -17.37 7.30 12.65
C ARG A 461 -17.89 7.99 13.91
N TYR A 462 -17.69 7.38 15.08
CA TYR A 462 -18.33 7.85 16.31
C TYR A 462 -17.33 8.58 17.21
N PRO A 463 -17.77 9.61 17.95
CA PRO A 463 -16.93 10.19 18.99
C PRO A 463 -16.59 9.13 20.03
N LYS A 464 -15.41 9.28 20.63
CA LYS A 464 -14.95 8.47 21.76
C LYS A 464 -16.03 8.39 22.85
N LYS A 465 -16.34 7.18 23.30
CA LYS A 465 -17.31 6.90 24.37
C LYS A 465 -16.57 6.59 25.67
N TYR A 466 -17.15 7.04 26.77
CA TYR A 466 -16.63 6.84 28.12
C TYR A 466 -17.66 6.10 28.95
N PHE A 467 -17.20 5.12 29.71
CA PHE A 467 -17.99 4.26 30.57
C PHE A 467 -17.41 4.33 31.99
N THR A 468 -18.24 4.77 32.94
CA THR A 468 -17.86 4.92 34.36
C THR A 468 -18.99 4.40 35.24
N GLN A 469 -18.78 4.10 36.52
CA GLN A 469 -19.84 3.96 37.51
C GLN A 469 -19.21 3.96 38.90
N SER A 470 -20.01 4.08 39.96
CA SER A 470 -19.52 3.87 41.32
C SER A 470 -19.05 2.42 41.50
N ASN A 471 -17.84 2.22 42.03
CA ASN A 471 -17.27 0.91 42.37
C ASN A 471 -17.11 -0.03 41.15
N MET A 472 -16.21 0.30 40.23
CA MET A 472 -15.85 -0.56 39.09
C MET A 472 -14.82 -1.62 39.48
N THR A 473 -15.21 -2.48 40.41
CA THR A 473 -14.39 -3.61 40.85
C THR A 473 -14.70 -4.86 40.02
N VAL A 474 -13.66 -5.49 39.47
CA VAL A 474 -13.72 -6.74 38.71
C VAL A 474 -13.05 -7.83 39.54
N ALA A 475 -13.86 -8.69 40.17
CA ALA A 475 -13.36 -9.85 40.92
C ALA A 475 -13.06 -11.03 39.97
N PRO A 476 -12.22 -12.01 40.36
CA PRO A 476 -11.91 -13.17 39.54
C PRO A 476 -13.18 -13.92 39.14
N ASN A 477 -13.26 -14.32 37.87
CA ASN A 477 -14.40 -15.06 37.31
C ASN A 477 -15.75 -14.30 37.33
N THR A 478 -15.74 -13.00 37.62
CA THR A 478 -16.92 -12.12 37.48
C THR A 478 -16.83 -11.29 36.21
N VAL A 479 -17.97 -10.74 35.79
CA VAL A 479 -18.06 -9.83 34.66
C VAL A 479 -18.64 -8.51 35.14
N LEU A 480 -17.84 -7.44 35.03
CA LEU A 480 -18.30 -6.07 35.21
C LEU A 480 -19.00 -5.63 33.92
N ILE A 481 -20.24 -5.18 34.04
CA ILE A 481 -21.04 -4.71 32.91
C ILE A 481 -21.19 -3.20 33.02
N LEU A 482 -20.80 -2.48 31.98
CA LEU A 482 -20.92 -1.02 31.89
C LEU A 482 -21.80 -0.66 30.70
N THR A 483 -22.84 0.16 30.89
CA THR A 483 -23.77 0.56 29.83
C THR A 483 -23.70 2.05 29.51
N SER A 484 -24.03 2.42 28.27
CA SER A 484 -24.07 3.80 27.78
C SER A 484 -25.19 4.58 28.48
N GLY A 485 -24.87 5.19 29.60
CA GLY A 485 -25.80 5.93 30.46
C GLY A 485 -25.13 6.51 31.70
N THR A 486 -23.93 6.03 32.02
CA THR A 486 -23.07 6.55 33.07
C THR A 486 -22.02 7.51 32.52
N LEU A 487 -22.50 8.68 32.09
CA LEU A 487 -21.64 9.79 31.64
C LEU A 487 -20.97 10.44 32.85
N GLY A 488 -19.80 9.93 33.24
CA GLY A 488 -18.81 10.68 34.00
C GLY A 488 -18.21 11.75 33.08
N ASN A 489 -18.47 13.01 33.38
CA ASN A 489 -17.89 14.15 32.68
C ASN A 489 -16.35 14.07 32.77
N PRO A 490 -15.58 14.19 31.68
CA PRO A 490 -14.11 14.04 31.69
C PRO A 490 -13.36 15.20 32.36
N HIS A 491 -14.06 16.05 33.11
CA HIS A 491 -13.47 17.07 33.97
C HIS A 491 -13.41 16.56 35.42
N ILE A 492 -12.57 15.55 35.66
CA ILE A 492 -11.99 15.26 36.98
C ILE A 492 -10.50 14.98 36.75
#